data_AF-A0A9P8HWG7-F1
#
_entry.id   AF-A0A9P8HWG7-F1
#
_cell.length_a   1.000
_cell.length_b   1.000
_cell.length_c   1.000
_cell.angle_alpha   90.00
_cell.angle_beta   90.00
_cell.angle_gamma   90.00
#
_symmetry.space_group_name_H-M   'P 1'
#
loop_
_entity.id
_entity.type
_entity.pdbx_description
1 polymer ?
#
loop_
_entity_poly.entity_id
_entity_poly.type
_entity_poly.pdbx_seq_one_letter_code
_entity_poly.pdbx_strand_id
1 'polypeptide(L)'
;MPPKKKLQLPTRAPSTIPQDDQPMADATPVAETPATTPAVPALQADPWTDEQEISLFKGVVNWKPAGMHKHFRMIAIAQQLRHHGVTGPDDRHTRIPGIWQKLRTLYNLEAIDARVNGPRSELRF
;
A
#
# COMPACT_ATOMS: atom_id res chain seq x y z
N MET A 1 -10.27 37.90 27.36
CA MET A 1 -8.95 38.15 26.72
C MET A 1 -7.98 38.67 27.79
N PRO A 2 -6.64 38.60 27.60
CA PRO A 2 -5.88 37.74 26.68
C PRO A 2 -5.88 36.31 27.29
N PRO A 3 -4.84 35.68 27.91
CA PRO A 3 -3.37 35.85 27.94
C PRO A 3 -2.61 34.70 27.22
N LYS A 4 -1.27 34.66 27.29
CA LYS A 4 -0.40 33.54 26.84
C LYS A 4 0.87 33.43 27.70
N LYS A 5 1.35 32.21 27.99
CA LYS A 5 2.74 31.95 28.45
C LYS A 5 3.29 30.64 27.85
N LYS A 6 4.54 30.66 27.40
CA LYS A 6 5.34 29.51 26.96
C LYS A 6 6.40 29.20 28.02
N LEU A 7 6.67 27.93 28.31
CA LEU A 7 7.84 27.42 29.07
C LEU A 7 7.87 25.90 28.83
N GLN A 8 8.72 25.31 27.96
CA GLN A 8 10.18 25.20 27.99
C GLN A 8 10.66 24.30 29.15
N LEU A 9 10.93 23.02 28.84
CA LEU A 9 11.41 21.98 29.77
C LEU A 9 12.96 21.88 29.78
N PRO A 10 13.57 21.34 30.86
CA PRO A 10 15.00 21.52 31.14
C PRO A 10 15.94 20.37 30.72
N THR A 11 17.18 20.76 30.42
CA THR A 11 18.48 20.20 30.86
C THR A 11 18.65 18.69 31.09
N ARG A 12 19.62 18.09 30.38
CA ARG A 12 20.30 16.84 30.81
C ARG A 12 21.80 16.82 30.50
N ALA A 13 22.59 16.76 31.58
CA ALA A 13 23.96 16.23 31.75
C ALA A 13 25.14 16.75 30.89
N PRO A 14 26.31 17.06 31.52
CA PRO A 14 27.59 17.20 30.83
C PRO A 14 28.28 15.84 30.65
N SER A 15 29.27 15.75 29.76
CA SER A 15 30.24 14.64 29.74
C SER A 15 31.61 15.15 29.30
N THR A 16 32.59 14.95 30.18
CA THR A 16 33.97 15.44 30.06
C THR A 16 34.77 14.59 29.07
N ILE A 17 35.61 15.25 28.27
CA ILE A 17 36.59 14.61 27.38
C ILE A 17 37.88 14.36 28.16
N PRO A 18 38.47 13.15 28.11
CA PRO A 18 39.89 12.92 28.36
C PRO A 18 40.64 12.74 27.03
N GLN A 19 41.74 13.47 26.85
CA GLN A 19 42.71 13.25 25.78
C GLN A 19 44.07 13.03 26.44
N ASP A 20 44.70 11.89 26.19
CA ASP A 20 46.10 11.58 26.49
C ASP A 20 46.61 10.56 25.46
N ASP A 21 47.93 10.33 25.40
CA ASP A 21 48.66 10.34 24.11
C ASP A 21 49.52 9.09 23.83
N GLN A 22 49.99 8.93 22.58
CA GLN A 22 51.06 8.00 22.10
C GLN A 22 50.73 6.45 22.03
N PRO A 23 51.56 5.60 21.37
CA PRO A 23 51.52 5.45 19.90
C PRO A 23 51.64 3.99 19.35
N MET A 24 51.47 3.85 18.02
CA MET A 24 51.92 2.74 17.14
C MET A 24 51.77 1.26 17.56
N ALA A 25 50.92 0.54 16.83
CA ALA A 25 51.09 -0.89 16.56
C ALA A 25 50.76 -1.19 15.08
N ASP A 26 51.58 -2.02 14.44
CA ASP A 26 51.52 -2.37 13.02
C ASP A 26 50.48 -3.47 12.75
N ALA A 27 49.55 -3.26 11.80
CA ALA A 27 48.76 -4.32 11.16
C ALA A 27 47.96 -3.82 9.93
N THR A 28 48.47 -4.13 8.74
CA THR A 28 47.74 -4.61 7.54
C THR A 28 46.29 -4.17 7.32
N PRO A 29 45.99 -3.31 6.31
CA PRO A 29 44.62 -3.13 5.84
C PRO A 29 44.17 -4.35 5.03
N VAL A 30 43.39 -5.24 5.64
CA VAL A 30 42.63 -6.24 4.89
C VAL A 30 41.53 -5.51 4.12
N ALA A 31 41.63 -5.52 2.79
CA ALA A 31 40.62 -4.96 1.92
C ALA A 31 39.35 -5.84 1.97
N GLU A 32 38.43 -5.51 2.86
CA GLU A 32 37.08 -6.09 2.85
C GLU A 32 36.38 -5.69 1.56
N THR A 33 36.37 -6.64 0.62
CA THR A 33 35.67 -6.51 -0.66
C THR A 33 34.17 -6.34 -0.35
N PRO A 34 33.52 -5.22 -0.70
CA PRO A 34 32.09 -5.08 -0.47
C PRO A 34 31.35 -6.02 -1.42
N ALA A 35 31.00 -7.20 -0.90
CA ALA A 35 30.17 -8.15 -1.59
C ALA A 35 28.84 -7.47 -1.93
N THR A 36 28.67 -7.12 -3.21
CA THR A 36 27.46 -6.49 -3.72
C THR A 36 26.37 -7.56 -3.73
N THR A 37 25.68 -7.73 -2.61
CA THR A 37 24.44 -8.49 -2.55
C THR A 37 23.50 -7.87 -3.59
N PRO A 38 23.08 -8.59 -4.64
CA PRO A 38 22.18 -8.03 -5.63
C PRO A 38 20.88 -7.66 -4.91
N ALA A 39 20.53 -6.37 -4.97
CA ALA A 39 19.30 -5.88 -4.37
C ALA A 39 18.12 -6.60 -5.04
N VAL A 40 17.56 -7.57 -4.33
CA VAL A 40 16.31 -8.22 -4.72
C VAL A 40 15.30 -7.09 -4.92
N PRO A 41 14.70 -6.92 -6.12
CA PRO A 41 13.78 -5.82 -6.34
C PRO A 41 12.67 -5.97 -5.31
N ALA A 42 12.51 -4.96 -4.46
CA ALA A 42 11.53 -4.98 -3.39
C ALA A 42 10.15 -5.18 -4.04
N LEU A 43 9.64 -6.41 -3.96
CA LEU A 43 8.26 -6.73 -4.32
C LEU A 43 7.42 -5.76 -3.50
N GLN A 44 6.77 -4.82 -4.18
CA GLN A 44 6.01 -3.76 -3.52
C GLN A 44 5.01 -4.45 -2.62
N ALA A 45 5.19 -4.30 -1.31
CA ALA A 45 4.41 -5.01 -0.32
C ALA A 45 2.94 -4.65 -0.56
N ASP A 46 2.19 -5.62 -1.09
CA ASP A 46 0.80 -5.40 -1.45
C ASP A 46 0.03 -5.14 -0.13
N PRO A 47 -0.64 -3.98 0.03
CA PRO A 47 -1.35 -3.70 1.27
C PRO A 47 -2.58 -4.62 1.46
N TRP A 48 -2.98 -5.36 0.42
CA TRP A 48 -4.07 -6.33 0.48
C TRP A 48 -3.65 -7.62 1.19
N THR A 49 -4.43 -8.04 2.18
CA THR A 49 -4.32 -9.39 2.75
C THR A 49 -5.15 -10.40 1.94
N ASP A 50 -4.77 -11.67 1.98
CA ASP A 50 -5.46 -12.76 1.27
C ASP A 50 -6.97 -12.78 1.57
N GLU A 51 -7.37 -12.53 2.83
CA GLU A 51 -8.78 -12.45 3.23
C GLU A 51 -9.53 -11.28 2.58
N GLN A 52 -8.87 -10.12 2.46
CA GLN A 52 -9.41 -8.95 1.76
C GLN A 52 -9.56 -9.23 0.26
N GLU A 53 -8.58 -9.90 -0.36
CA GLU A 53 -8.65 -10.31 -1.77
C GLU A 53 -9.76 -11.33 -2.03
N ILE A 54 -9.87 -12.37 -1.21
CA ILE A 54 -10.94 -13.38 -1.31
C ILE A 54 -12.32 -12.71 -1.20
N SER A 55 -12.48 -11.74 -0.29
CA SER A 55 -13.71 -10.95 -0.16
C SER A 55 -13.96 -10.07 -1.38
N LEU A 56 -12.92 -9.44 -1.94
CA LEU A 56 -12.98 -8.68 -3.19
C LEU A 56 -13.43 -9.55 -4.37
N PHE A 57 -12.83 -10.72 -4.57
CA PHE A 57 -13.20 -11.63 -5.66
C PHE A 57 -14.65 -12.12 -5.56
N LYS A 58 -15.12 -12.46 -4.35
CA LYS A 58 -16.54 -12.75 -4.11
C LYS A 58 -17.45 -11.58 -4.52
N GLY A 59 -17.08 -10.35 -4.16
CA GLY A 59 -17.82 -9.15 -4.55
C GLY A 59 -17.82 -8.89 -6.06
N VAL A 60 -16.68 -9.09 -6.73
CA VAL A 60 -16.53 -8.95 -8.19
C VAL A 60 -17.44 -9.92 -8.94
N VAL A 61 -17.53 -11.19 -8.51
CA VAL A 61 -18.43 -12.19 -9.09
C VAL A 61 -19.90 -11.79 -8.93
N ASN A 62 -20.29 -11.33 -7.73
CA ASN A 62 -21.66 -10.95 -7.42
C ASN A 62 -22.13 -9.70 -8.20
N TRP A 63 -21.34 -8.62 -8.23
CA TRP A 63 -21.79 -7.33 -8.76
C TRP A 63 -21.17 -6.89 -10.09
N LYS A 64 -20.10 -7.51 -10.57
CA LYS A 64 -19.46 -7.26 -11.89
C LYS A 64 -19.08 -5.79 -12.11
N PRO A 65 -17.83 -5.37 -11.85
CA PRO A 65 -17.38 -3.97 -11.76
C PRO A 65 -17.27 -3.21 -13.11
N ALA A 66 -18.03 -3.63 -14.12
CA ALA A 66 -18.06 -3.07 -15.47
C ALA A 66 -19.51 -2.92 -15.97
N GLY A 67 -19.68 -2.12 -17.00
CA GLY A 67 -20.96 -1.75 -17.58
C GLY A 67 -21.51 -0.41 -17.06
N MET A 68 -22.63 0.02 -17.62
CA MET A 68 -23.36 1.27 -17.30
C MET A 68 -23.48 1.56 -15.78
N HIS A 69 -23.69 0.53 -14.95
CA HIS A 69 -23.87 0.67 -13.50
C HIS A 69 -22.60 0.39 -12.66
N LYS A 70 -21.40 0.42 -13.28
CA LYS A 70 -20.13 0.06 -12.62
C LYS A 70 -19.85 0.84 -11.32
N HIS A 71 -20.20 2.12 -11.26
CA HIS A 71 -20.00 2.95 -10.07
C HIS A 71 -20.90 2.52 -8.89
N PHE A 72 -22.18 2.25 -9.13
CA PHE A 72 -23.09 1.72 -8.10
C PHE A 72 -22.69 0.33 -7.61
N ARG A 73 -22.28 -0.54 -8.55
CA ARG A 73 -21.75 -1.88 -8.24
C ARG A 73 -20.47 -1.83 -7.41
N MET A 74 -19.63 -0.82 -7.61
CA MET A 74 -18.44 -0.61 -6.78
C MET A 74 -18.78 -0.21 -5.34
N ILE A 75 -19.85 0.56 -5.12
CA ILE A 75 -20.34 0.86 -3.77
C ILE A 75 -20.79 -0.43 -3.08
N ALA A 76 -21.51 -1.32 -3.79
CA ALA A 76 -21.92 -2.62 -3.25
C ALA A 76 -20.72 -3.51 -2.86
N ILE A 77 -19.69 -3.60 -3.72
CA ILE A 77 -18.43 -4.30 -3.40
C ILE A 77 -17.77 -3.71 -2.15
N ALA A 78 -17.58 -2.39 -2.10
CA ALA A 78 -16.99 -1.70 -0.95
C ALA A 78 -17.83 -1.83 0.34
N GLN A 79 -19.14 -2.02 0.23
CA GLN A 79 -20.00 -2.30 1.38
C GLN A 79 -19.88 -3.77 1.83
N GLN A 80 -19.79 -4.73 0.90
CA GLN A 80 -19.55 -6.15 1.24
C GLN A 80 -18.23 -6.31 2.00
N LEU A 81 -17.14 -5.69 1.54
CA LEU A 81 -15.83 -5.75 2.23
C LEU A 81 -15.95 -5.29 3.70
N ARG A 82 -16.62 -4.16 3.93
CA ARG A 82 -16.87 -3.63 5.29
C ARG A 82 -17.77 -4.52 6.14
N HIS A 83 -18.80 -5.13 5.55
CA HIS A 83 -19.67 -6.09 6.26
C HIS A 83 -18.96 -7.41 6.58
N HIS A 84 -17.95 -7.80 5.80
CA HIS A 84 -17.20 -9.04 5.99
C HIS A 84 -16.21 -9.01 7.16
N GLY A 85 -16.00 -7.84 7.79
CA GLY A 85 -15.10 -7.66 8.93
C GLY A 85 -13.60 -7.64 8.60
N VAL A 86 -13.23 -7.87 7.34
CA VAL A 86 -11.82 -7.98 6.88
C VAL A 86 -11.14 -6.63 6.66
N THR A 87 -11.83 -5.50 6.89
CA THR A 87 -11.32 -4.14 6.61
C THR A 87 -11.45 -3.21 7.82
N GLY A 88 -10.33 -2.66 8.28
CA GLY A 88 -10.28 -1.64 9.33
C GLY A 88 -10.54 -0.21 8.82
N PRO A 89 -10.69 0.78 9.72
CA PRO A 89 -10.90 2.18 9.35
C PRO A 89 -9.67 2.82 8.65
N ASP A 90 -8.48 2.32 8.96
CA ASP A 90 -7.19 2.77 8.42
C ASP A 90 -6.82 2.12 7.07
N ASP A 91 -7.54 1.08 6.63
CA ASP A 91 -7.30 0.37 5.37
C ASP A 91 -7.74 1.19 4.15
N ARG A 92 -6.99 2.26 3.85
CA ARG A 92 -7.29 3.21 2.77
C ARG A 92 -7.33 2.53 1.39
N HIS A 93 -6.57 1.46 1.19
CA HIS A 93 -6.57 0.64 -0.04
C HIS A 93 -7.88 -0.12 -0.27
N THR A 94 -8.67 -0.39 0.78
CA THR A 94 -9.98 -1.08 0.65
C THR A 94 -11.13 -0.11 0.37
N ARG A 95 -10.88 1.21 0.34
CA ARG A 95 -11.86 2.21 -0.09
C ARG A 95 -12.06 2.15 -1.60
N ILE A 96 -13.19 2.66 -2.10
CA ILE A 96 -13.55 2.64 -3.55
C ILE A 96 -12.38 2.99 -4.49
N PRO A 97 -11.55 4.04 -4.26
CA PRO A 97 -10.41 4.35 -5.13
C PRO A 97 -9.34 3.25 -5.15
N GLY A 98 -9.02 2.65 -4.01
CA GLY A 98 -8.04 1.57 -3.89
C GLY A 98 -8.56 0.23 -4.41
N ILE A 99 -9.86 -0.05 -4.28
CA ILE A 99 -10.51 -1.17 -4.97
C ILE A 99 -10.37 -1.00 -6.49
N TRP A 100 -10.65 0.20 -7.03
CA TRP A 100 -10.44 0.47 -8.46
C TRP A 100 -8.97 0.29 -8.88
N GLN A 101 -8.01 0.66 -8.03
CA GLN A 101 -6.58 0.46 -8.29
C GLN A 101 -6.24 -1.04 -8.35
N LYS A 102 -6.63 -1.83 -7.34
CA LYS A 102 -6.43 -3.29 -7.28
C LYS A 102 -7.11 -4.02 -8.45
N LEU A 103 -8.33 -3.62 -8.82
CA LEU A 103 -9.00 -4.23 -9.96
C LEU A 103 -8.35 -3.90 -11.31
N ARG A 104 -7.66 -2.75 -11.44
CA ARG A 104 -6.88 -2.41 -12.65
C ARG A 104 -5.55 -3.15 -12.74
N THR A 105 -4.94 -3.56 -11.62
CA THR A 105 -3.72 -4.40 -11.68
C THR A 105 -4.05 -5.85 -12.03
N LEU A 106 -5.26 -6.32 -11.69
CA LEU A 106 -5.71 -7.69 -11.94
C LEU A 106 -6.46 -7.90 -13.26
N TYR A 107 -7.17 -6.86 -13.76
CA TYR A 107 -8.02 -6.97 -14.94
C TYR A 107 -7.92 -5.74 -15.85
N ASN A 108 -7.98 -5.97 -17.16
CA ASN A 108 -8.22 -4.89 -18.13
C ASN A 108 -9.70 -4.47 -18.08
N LEU A 109 -10.03 -3.60 -17.12
CA LEU A 109 -11.40 -3.12 -16.90
C LEU A 109 -11.95 -2.33 -18.09
N GLU A 110 -11.12 -1.66 -18.87
CA GLU A 110 -11.56 -0.88 -20.05
C GLU A 110 -12.02 -1.81 -21.18
N ALA A 111 -11.27 -2.87 -21.48
CA ALA A 111 -11.68 -3.88 -22.45
C ALA A 111 -12.97 -4.60 -22.04
N ILE A 112 -13.14 -4.87 -20.74
CA ILE A 112 -14.37 -5.48 -20.20
C ILE A 112 -15.55 -4.49 -20.31
N ASP A 113 -15.36 -3.23 -19.94
CA ASP A 113 -16.40 -2.20 -20.01
C ASP A 113 -16.83 -1.90 -21.46
N ALA A 114 -15.88 -1.85 -22.39
CA ALA A 114 -16.14 -1.75 -23.83
C ALA A 114 -16.91 -2.96 -24.37
N ARG A 115 -16.60 -4.18 -23.92
CA ARG A 115 -17.36 -5.40 -24.30
C ARG A 115 -18.77 -5.43 -23.71
N VAL A 116 -18.99 -4.87 -22.52
CA VAL A 116 -20.29 -4.88 -21.83
C VAL A 116 -21.22 -3.75 -22.31
N ASN A 117 -20.67 -2.56 -22.60
CA ASN A 117 -21.44 -1.41 -23.08
C ASN A 117 -21.46 -1.29 -24.61
N GLY A 118 -20.57 -1.99 -25.32
CA GLY A 118 -20.53 -2.02 -26.77
C GLY A 118 -21.81 -2.60 -27.38
N PRO A 119 -22.07 -2.31 -28.67
CA PRO A 119 -23.25 -2.84 -29.34
C PRO A 119 -23.22 -4.37 -29.28
N ARG A 120 -24.28 -4.97 -28.74
CA ARG A 120 -24.49 -6.43 -28.69
C ARG A 120 -24.94 -6.96 -30.07
N SER A 121 -24.36 -6.41 -31.12
CA SER A 121 -24.74 -6.62 -32.51
C SER A 121 -24.13 -7.91 -33.04
N GLU A 122 -25.01 -8.81 -33.47
CA GLU A 122 -24.75 -9.89 -34.43
C GLU A 122 -23.96 -11.10 -33.92
N LEU A 123 -24.52 -11.78 -32.92
CA LEU A 123 -24.66 -13.23 -33.01
C LEU A 123 -26.02 -13.56 -33.66
N ARG A 124 -26.08 -13.40 -34.98
CA ARG A 124 -27.10 -14.10 -35.79
C ARG A 124 -26.54 -15.48 -36.08
N PHE A 125 -27.21 -16.50 -35.56
CA PHE A 125 -27.04 -17.89 -35.98
C PHE A 125 -27.92 -18.16 -37.21
#